data_AF-A0A087UIZ0-F1
#
_entry.id   AF-A0A087UIZ0-F1
#
_cell.length_a   1.000
_cell.length_b   1.000
_cell.length_c   1.000
_cell.angle_alpha   90.00
_cell.angle_beta   90.00
_cell.angle_gamma   90.00
#
_symmetry.space_group_name_H-M   'P 1'
#
loop_
_entity.id
_entity.type
_entity.pdbx_description
1 polymer ?
#
loop_
_entity_poly.entity_id
_entity_poly.type
_entity_poly.pdbx_seq_one_letter_code
_entity_poly.pdbx_strand_id
1 'polypeptide(L)'
;MEYPTRGSKCNHVDVFDLHSFLEEMQFYLKWKCPLCKKLLTYESLVVDMNLQKYAQNNKSLLVFHKRRKISTNDSEVVCIEELIELDN
;
A
#
# COMPACT_ATOMS: atom_id res chain seq x y z
N MET A 1 1.18 -8.53 -8.46
CA MET A 1 2.04 -7.64 -7.66
C MET A 1 3.08 -8.52 -7.03
N GLU A 2 4.35 -8.33 -7.39
CA GLU A 2 5.48 -9.17 -6.99
C GLU A 2 6.31 -8.50 -5.88
N TYR A 3 6.40 -7.17 -5.92
CA TYR A 3 7.23 -6.38 -5.00
C TYR A 3 6.42 -5.22 -4.41
N PRO A 4 5.56 -5.47 -3.41
CA PRO A 4 4.76 -4.43 -2.78
C PRO A 4 5.66 -3.38 -2.16
N THR A 5 5.58 -2.14 -2.63
CA THR A 5 6.52 -1.07 -2.30
C THR A 5 5.80 0.23 -2.02
N ARG A 6 6.38 1.04 -1.12
CA ARG A 6 5.98 2.42 -0.88
C ARG A 6 7.21 3.27 -0.57
N GLY A 7 7.07 4.59 -0.65
CA GLY A 7 8.11 5.50 -0.14
C GLY A 7 8.14 5.53 1.38
N SER A 8 9.32 5.61 1.98
CA SER A 8 9.54 5.71 3.43
C SER A 8 8.84 6.91 4.09
N LYS A 9 8.53 7.95 3.33
CA LYS A 9 7.82 9.18 3.78
C LYS A 9 6.35 9.22 3.34
N CYS A 10 5.80 8.13 2.82
CA CYS A 10 4.39 8.05 2.46
C CYS A 10 3.52 8.02 3.74
N ASN A 11 2.37 8.70 3.70
CA ASN A 11 1.41 8.69 4.82
C ASN A 11 0.24 7.72 4.59
N HIS A 12 0.28 6.97 3.50
CA HIS A 12 -0.71 5.93 3.18
C HIS A 12 -0.15 4.56 3.56
N VAL A 13 -1.07 3.65 3.87
CA VAL A 13 -0.74 2.24 4.16
C VAL A 13 -0.53 1.48 2.85
N ASP A 14 -1.30 1.82 1.82
CA ASP A 14 -1.30 1.17 0.51
C ASP A 14 0.09 1.10 -0.14
N VAL A 15 0.29 0.06 -0.94
CA VAL A 15 1.53 -0.20 -1.70
C VAL A 15 1.26 -0.16 -3.20
N PHE A 16 2.32 0.03 -3.97
CA PHE A 16 2.34 -0.16 -5.42
C PHE A 16 3.40 -1.20 -5.79
N ASP A 17 3.34 -1.74 -7.01
CA ASP A 17 4.35 -2.71 -7.46
C ASP A 17 5.66 -1.99 -7.84
N LEU A 18 6.78 -2.43 -7.27
CA LEU A 18 8.10 -1.84 -7.55
C LEU A 18 8.51 -1.99 -9.02
N HIS A 19 8.26 -3.17 -9.61
CA HIS A 19 8.72 -3.45 -10.96
C HIS A 19 8.01 -2.53 -11.94
N SER A 20 6.68 -2.51 -11.90
CA SER A 20 5.88 -1.60 -12.74
C SER A 20 6.22 -0.13 -12.49
N PHE A 21 6.48 0.27 -11.24
CA PHE A 21 6.90 1.63 -10.94
C PHE A 21 8.23 2.00 -11.59
N LEU A 22 9.26 1.16 -11.46
CA LEU A 22 10.57 1.41 -12.08
C LEU A 22 10.48 1.42 -13.61
N GLU A 23 9.64 0.55 -14.18
CA GLU A 23 9.37 0.55 -15.62
C GLU A 23 8.74 1.86 -16.08
N GLU A 24 7.80 2.44 -15.34
CA GLU A 24 7.25 3.76 -15.66
C GLU A 24 8.29 4.87 -15.50
N MET A 25 9.14 4.79 -14.46
CA MET A 25 10.15 5.80 -14.19
C MET A 25 11.22 5.87 -15.29
N GLN A 26 11.54 4.75 -15.95
CA GLN A 26 12.51 4.73 -17.04
C GLN A 26 12.06 5.59 -18.23
N PHE A 27 10.74 5.73 -18.45
CA PHE A 27 10.18 6.48 -19.58
C PHE A 27 9.80 7.91 -19.22
N TYR A 28 9.22 8.12 -18.04
CA TYR A 28 8.65 9.42 -17.66
C TYR A 28 9.51 10.22 -16.69
N LEU A 29 10.51 9.60 -16.04
CA LEU A 29 11.44 10.22 -15.06
C LEU A 29 10.75 11.01 -13.94
N LYS A 30 9.50 10.67 -13.60
CA LYS A 30 8.69 11.39 -12.61
C LYS A 30 8.69 10.65 -11.28
N TRP A 31 9.76 10.82 -10.50
CA TRP A 31 9.94 10.21 -9.18
C TRP A 31 8.94 10.70 -8.12
N LYS A 32 7.68 10.34 -8.27
CA LYS A 32 6.57 10.66 -7.36
C LYS A 32 5.77 9.40 -7.08
N CYS A 33 5.35 9.24 -5.83
CA CYS A 33 4.50 8.14 -5.44
C CYS A 33 3.22 8.14 -6.29
N PRO A 34 2.84 7.02 -6.94
CA PRO A 34 1.65 6.97 -7.78
C PRO A 34 0.36 7.21 -6.98
N LEU A 35 0.36 6.91 -5.68
CA LEU A 35 -0.80 7.02 -4.79
C LEU A 35 -0.93 8.42 -4.18
N CYS A 36 0.11 8.91 -3.48
CA CYS A 36 0.05 10.21 -2.77
C CYS A 36 0.83 11.36 -3.41
N LYS A 37 1.47 11.13 -4.57
CA LYS A 37 2.23 12.12 -5.35
C LYS A 37 3.42 12.78 -4.64
N LYS A 38 3.77 12.36 -3.43
CA LYS A 38 5.00 12.78 -2.73
C LYS A 38 6.23 12.40 -3.54
N LEU A 39 7.29 13.21 -3.46
CA LEU A 39 8.56 12.93 -4.10
C LEU A 39 9.17 11.63 -3.54
N LEU A 40 9.69 10.80 -4.44
CA LEU A 40 10.43 9.60 -4.12
C LEU A 40 11.88 9.75 -4.60
N THR A 41 12.78 9.04 -3.95
CA THR A 41 14.13 8.73 -4.47
C THR A 41 14.30 7.21 -4.44
N TYR A 42 15.30 6.71 -5.16
CA TYR A 42 15.63 5.28 -5.17
C TYR A 42 15.82 4.73 -3.75
N GLU A 43 16.54 5.47 -2.89
CA GLU A 43 16.83 5.11 -1.50
C GLU A 43 15.61 5.21 -0.58
N SER A 44 14.58 5.96 -1.00
CA SER A 44 13.35 6.09 -0.24
C SER A 44 12.36 4.97 -0.48
N LEU A 45 12.56 4.15 -1.53
CA LEU A 45 11.69 3.03 -1.85
C LEU A 45 11.88 1.91 -0.82
N VAL A 46 10.79 1.46 -0.22
CA VAL A 46 10.79 0.41 0.79
C VAL A 46 9.79 -0.66 0.38
N VAL A 47 10.28 -1.90 0.25
CA VAL A 47 9.45 -3.08 0.01
C VAL A 47 8.79 -3.49 1.33
N ASP A 48 7.47 -3.71 1.31
CA ASP A 48 6.75 -4.28 2.43
C ASP A 48 6.99 -5.81 2.48
N MET A 49 7.95 -6.21 3.31
CA MET A 49 8.37 -7.60 3.41
C MET A 49 7.26 -8.54 3.92
N ASN A 50 6.30 -8.04 4.69
CA ASN A 50 5.21 -8.87 5.20
C ASN A 50 4.24 -9.20 4.06
N LEU A 51 3.85 -8.17 3.31
CA LEU A 51 2.98 -8.34 2.16
C LEU A 51 3.66 -9.13 1.03
N GLN A 52 4.98 -8.98 0.87
CA GLN A 52 5.75 -9.76 -0.11
C GLN A 52 5.75 -11.25 0.25
N LYS A 53 6.08 -11.60 1.50
CA LYS A 53 6.03 -13.00 1.99
C LYS A 53 4.63 -13.58 1.82
N TYR A 54 3.61 -12.79 2.10
CA TYR A 54 2.22 -13.21 1.92
C TYR A 54 1.89 -13.51 0.46
N ALA A 55 2.24 -12.60 -0.47
CA ALA A 55 2.01 -12.77 -1.90
C ALA A 55 2.73 -14.01 -2.46
N GLN A 56 3.94 -14.30 -1.98
CA GLN A 56 4.70 -15.50 -2.35
C GLN A 56 4.09 -16.81 -1.85
N ASN A 57 3.25 -16.76 -0.81
CA ASN A 57 2.55 -17.93 -0.27
C ASN A 57 1.24 -18.25 -1.04
N ASN A 58 1.00 -17.65 -2.21
CA ASN A 58 -0.21 -17.84 -3.05
C ASN A 58 -1.54 -17.61 -2.31
N LYS A 59 -1.52 -16.84 -1.22
CA LYS A 59 -2.74 -16.47 -0.50
C LYS A 59 -3.36 -15.23 -1.14
N SER A 60 -4.69 -15.20 -1.23
CA SER A 60 -5.44 -14.05 -1.74
C SER A 60 -5.95 -13.21 -0.58
N LEU A 61 -5.54 -11.93 -0.48
CA LEU A 61 -6.16 -10.99 0.45
C LEU A 61 -7.40 -10.38 -0.20
N LEU A 62 -8.51 -10.41 0.53
CA LEU A 62 -9.54 -9.40 0.36
C LEU A 62 -9.33 -8.33 1.43
N VAL A 63 -8.96 -7.12 0.99
CA VAL A 63 -8.92 -5.94 1.86
C VAL A 63 -10.26 -5.21 1.71
N PHE A 64 -11.00 -5.07 2.80
CA PHE A 64 -12.19 -4.23 2.83
C PHE A 64 -12.02 -3.12 3.87
N HIS A 65 -12.31 -1.88 3.48
CA HIS A 65 -12.36 -0.75 4.39
C HIS A 65 -13.73 -0.69 5.05
N LYS A 66 -13.82 -1.11 6.31
CA LYS A 66 -15.06 -1.00 7.09
C LYS A 66 -15.11 0.35 7.78
N ARG A 67 -16.03 1.22 7.34
CA ARG A 67 -16.32 2.47 8.03
C ARG A 67 -17.18 2.17 9.26
N ARG A 68 -16.65 2.39 10.47
CA ARG A 68 -17.47 2.41 11.70
C ARG A 68 -17.61 3.85 12.18
N LYS A 69 -18.86 4.27 12.42
CA LYS A 69 -19.15 5.52 13.13
C LYS A 69 -19.12 5.21 14.63
N ILE A 70 -18.22 5.85 15.37
CA ILE A 70 -18.17 5.72 16.83
C ILE A 70 -18.92 6.93 17.40
N SER A 71 -20.01 6.70 18.13
CA SER A 71 -20.72 7.77 18.83
C SER A 71 -20.20 7.93 20.25
N THR A 72 -19.16 8.74 20.40
CA THR A 72 -18.93 9.48 21.65
C THR A 72 -19.15 10.96 21.35
N ASN A 73 -19.20 11.83 22.37
CA ASN A 73 -19.76 13.19 22.29
C ASN A 73 -19.22 14.09 21.14
N ASP A 74 -18.10 13.73 20.52
CA ASP A 74 -17.70 14.17 19.17
C ASP A 74 -17.71 12.97 18.20
N SER A 75 -18.49 13.07 17.12
CA SER A 75 -18.67 12.00 16.13
C SER A 75 -17.41 11.83 15.27
N GLU A 76 -16.50 10.94 15.68
CA GLU A 76 -15.35 10.53 14.86
C GLU A 76 -15.70 9.34 13.96
N VAL A 77 -15.29 9.43 12.68
CA VAL A 77 -15.35 8.31 11.73
C VAL A 77 -14.01 7.61 11.75
N VAL A 78 -13.99 6.37 12.24
CA VAL A 78 -12.78 5.55 12.25
C VAL A 78 -12.82 4.59 11.06
N CYS A 79 -11.83 4.69 10.19
CA CYS A 79 -11.57 3.69 9.15
C CYS A 79 -10.78 2.55 9.79
N ILE A 80 -11.36 1.35 9.81
CA ILE A 80 -10.67 0.14 10.28
C ILE A 80 -10.40 -0.72 9.05
N GLU A 81 -9.15 -1.13 8.88
CA GLU A 81 -8.73 -2.10 7.89
C GLU A 81 -8.92 -3.51 8.48
N GLU A 82 -9.83 -4.29 7.92
CA GLU A 82 -10.00 -5.70 8.28
C GLU A 82 -9.45 -6.55 7.12
N LEU A 83 -8.52 -7.45 7.44
CA LEU A 83 -7.89 -8.40 6.50
C LEU A 83 -8.55 -9.76 6.70
N ILE A 84 -9.12 -10.33 5.64
CA ILE A 84 -9.62 -11.72 5.64
C ILE A 84 -8.69 -12.53 4.74
N GLU A 85 -8.09 -13.57 5.32
CA GLU A 85 -7.39 -14.60 4.55
C GLU A 85 -8.43 -15.46 3.84
N LEU A 86 -8.35 -15.53 2.51
CA LEU A 86 -9.04 -16.56 1.76
C LEU A 86 -8.13 -17.78 1.72
N ASP A 87 -8.51 -18.82 2.46
CA ASP A 87 -7.96 -20.16 2.23
C ASP A 87 -8.48 -20.64 0.87
N ASN A 88 -7.55 -20.96 -0.04
CA ASN A 88 -7.88 -21.63 -1.31
C ASN A 88 -8.27 -23.09 -1.06
#